data_AF-A0A1B9RSW6-F1
#
_entry.id   AF-A0A1B9RSW6-F1
#
_cell.length_a   1.000
_cell.length_b   1.000
_cell.length_c   1.000
_cell.angle_alpha   90.00
_cell.angle_beta   90.00
_cell.angle_gamma   90.00
#
_symmetry.space_group_name_H-M   'P 1'
#
loop_
_entity.id
_entity.type
_entity.pdbx_description
1 polymer ?
#
loop_
_entity_poly.entity_id
_entity_poly.type
_entity_poly.pdbx_seq_one_letter_code
_entity_poly.pdbx_strand_id
1 'polypeptide(L)'
;MLTTHRDCKHHVKRNAIPSLGEIEGRVAVLEIVAQSALTHVFDEGEVDIDAVLLVQIRKAMHRKCTELKLDGEDTASALSYAEELIEAAVKASHPTHQ
;
A
#
# COMPACT_ATOMS: atom_id res chain seq x y z
N MET A 1 -13.89 -31.71 -18.91
CA MET A 1 -13.24 -31.19 -17.69
C MET A 1 -11.95 -30.51 -18.13
N LEU A 2 -11.88 -29.18 -18.08
CA LEU A 2 -10.67 -28.44 -18.45
C LEU A 2 -9.68 -28.55 -17.28
N THR A 3 -8.70 -29.43 -17.41
CA THR A 3 -7.56 -29.49 -16.49
C THR A 3 -6.58 -28.39 -16.88
N THR A 4 -6.65 -27.24 -16.21
CA THR A 4 -5.58 -26.23 -16.31
C THR A 4 -4.38 -26.75 -15.55
N HIS A 5 -3.34 -27.15 -16.28
CA HIS A 5 -2.04 -27.48 -15.73
C HIS A 5 -1.47 -26.19 -15.11
N ARG A 6 -1.26 -26.20 -13.79
CA ARG A 6 -0.73 -25.04 -13.07
C ARG A 6 0.75 -24.95 -13.40
N ASP A 7 1.15 -23.96 -14.20
CA ASP A 7 2.55 -23.67 -14.48
C ASP A 7 3.20 -23.09 -13.23
N CYS A 8 3.60 -23.96 -12.31
CA CYS A 8 4.52 -23.62 -11.23
C CYS A 8 5.94 -23.47 -11.82
N LYS A 9 6.17 -22.48 -12.68
CA LYS A 9 7.52 -22.05 -13.05
C LYS A 9 7.99 -21.00 -12.06
N HIS A 10 8.83 -21.45 -11.15
CA HIS A 10 9.41 -20.74 -10.02
C HIS A 10 10.35 -19.56 -10.37
N HIS A 11 10.26 -18.95 -11.57
CA HIS A 11 11.23 -17.93 -11.99
C HIS A 11 10.71 -16.94 -13.05
N VAL A 12 9.47 -16.45 -12.91
CA VAL A 12 8.99 -15.31 -13.72
C VAL A 12 8.25 -14.31 -12.85
N LYS A 13 8.64 -13.03 -12.98
CA LYS A 13 8.07 -11.85 -12.32
C LYS A 13 6.53 -11.93 -12.23
N ARG A 14 6.01 -11.89 -10.98
CA ARG A 14 4.62 -11.66 -10.56
C ARG A 14 3.58 -12.56 -11.23
N ASN A 15 2.96 -13.44 -10.45
CA ASN A 15 1.77 -14.16 -10.87
C ASN A 15 0.73 -13.19 -11.43
N ALA A 16 0.03 -13.56 -12.52
CA ALA A 16 -1.05 -12.74 -13.08
C ALA A 16 -2.23 -12.56 -12.10
N ILE A 17 -2.31 -13.42 -11.07
CA ILE A 17 -3.28 -13.38 -9.99
C ILE A 17 -2.51 -13.13 -8.69
N PRO A 18 -2.81 -12.07 -7.94
CA PRO A 18 -2.13 -11.78 -6.68
C PRO A 18 -2.39 -12.86 -5.63
N SER A 19 -1.44 -13.03 -4.72
CA SER A 19 -1.60 -13.86 -3.52
C SER A 19 -2.68 -13.28 -2.60
N LEU A 20 -3.22 -14.10 -1.68
CA LEU A 20 -4.14 -13.58 -0.67
C LEU A 20 -3.46 -12.56 0.24
N GLY A 21 -2.19 -12.77 0.60
CA GLY A 21 -1.43 -11.82 1.42
C GLY A 21 -1.08 -10.54 0.68
N GLU A 22 -0.87 -10.58 -0.65
CA GLU A 22 -0.74 -9.38 -1.48
C GLU A 22 -2.04 -8.56 -1.48
N ILE A 23 -3.20 -9.23 -1.56
CA ILE A 23 -4.50 -8.55 -1.48
C ILE A 23 -4.69 -7.94 -0.09
N GLU A 24 -4.44 -8.72 0.96
CA GLU A 24 -4.58 -8.29 2.36
C GLU A 24 -3.67 -7.09 2.66
N GLY A 25 -2.41 -7.15 2.21
CA GLY A 25 -1.45 -6.06 2.32
C GLY A 25 -1.93 -4.78 1.64
N ARG A 26 -2.49 -4.85 0.42
CA ARG A 26 -3.03 -3.67 -0.29
C ARG A 26 -4.26 -3.08 0.41
N VAL A 27 -5.15 -3.92 0.92
CA VAL A 27 -6.32 -3.45 1.69
C VAL A 27 -5.86 -2.75 2.97
N ALA A 28 -4.87 -3.32 3.66
CA ALA A 28 -4.29 -2.72 4.86
C ALA A 28 -3.61 -1.37 4.57
N VAL A 29 -2.94 -1.21 3.43
CA VAL A 29 -2.40 0.09 2.99
C VAL A 29 -3.50 1.14 2.86
N LEU A 30 -4.62 0.80 2.22
CA LEU A 30 -5.74 1.72 2.07
C LEU A 30 -6.35 2.12 3.41
N GLU A 31 -6.49 1.16 4.33
CA GLU A 31 -6.95 1.41 5.71
C GLU A 31 -6.03 2.41 6.42
N ILE A 32 -4.71 2.14 6.45
CA ILE A 32 -3.72 2.97 7.14
C ILE A 32 -3.65 4.38 6.53
N VAL A 33 -3.66 4.51 5.20
CA VAL A 33 -3.64 5.82 4.54
C VAL A 33 -4.89 6.62 4.89
N ALA A 34 -6.07 5.99 4.82
CA ALA A 34 -7.33 6.66 5.15
C ALA A 34 -7.37 7.10 6.62
N GLN A 35 -6.99 6.22 7.55
CA GLN A 35 -6.94 6.55 8.98
C GLN A 35 -5.95 7.69 9.24
N SER A 36 -4.73 7.62 8.71
CA SER A 36 -3.71 8.65 8.94
C SER A 36 -4.16 10.00 8.38
N ALA A 37 -4.71 10.04 7.17
CA ALA A 37 -5.19 11.27 6.56
C ALA A 37 -6.38 11.87 7.34
N LEU A 38 -7.33 11.03 7.79
CA LEU A 38 -8.46 11.49 8.59
C LEU A 38 -8.02 12.00 9.97
N THR A 39 -7.12 11.29 10.65
CA THR A 39 -6.53 11.73 11.92
C THR A 39 -5.82 13.07 11.75
N HIS A 40 -5.01 13.23 10.71
CA HIS A 40 -4.32 14.48 10.40
C HIS A 40 -5.29 15.66 10.23
N VAL A 41 -6.34 15.46 9.42
CA VAL A 41 -7.37 16.48 9.19
C VAL A 41 -8.13 16.83 10.47
N PHE A 42 -8.44 15.85 11.32
CA PHE A 42 -9.20 16.09 12.55
C PHE A 42 -8.37 16.71 13.67
N ASP A 43 -7.08 16.38 13.78
CA ASP A 43 -6.23 16.83 14.88
C ASP A 43 -5.54 18.18 14.58
N GLU A 44 -5.12 18.42 13.33
CA GLU A 44 -4.28 19.58 12.99
C GLU A 44 -5.04 20.68 12.24
N GLY A 45 -6.24 20.40 11.72
CA GLY A 45 -7.11 21.38 11.05
C GLY A 45 -6.56 21.94 9.73
N GLU A 46 -5.36 21.53 9.32
CA GLU A 46 -4.66 22.00 8.12
C GLU A 46 -4.50 20.84 7.11
N VAL A 47 -4.78 21.14 5.84
CA VAL A 47 -4.92 20.15 4.74
C VAL A 47 -3.59 19.96 4.00
N ASP A 48 -2.46 20.29 4.61
CA ASP A 48 -1.17 20.09 3.96
C ASP A 48 -0.62 18.71 4.30
N ILE A 49 -0.47 17.86 3.27
CA ILE A 49 0.14 16.54 3.41
C ILE A 49 1.64 16.77 3.56
N ASP A 50 2.09 16.89 4.80
CA ASP A 50 3.48 17.19 5.09
C ASP A 50 4.36 15.92 5.14
N ALA A 51 5.68 16.13 5.19
CA ALA A 51 6.64 15.02 5.28
C ALA A 51 6.47 14.19 6.56
N VAL A 52 5.87 14.74 7.61
CA VAL A 52 5.64 14.06 8.89
C VAL A 52 4.53 13.02 8.72
N LEU A 53 3.40 13.39 8.11
CA LEU A 53 2.30 12.48 7.81
C LEU A 53 2.77 11.29 6.95
N LEU A 54 3.60 11.56 5.93
CA LEU A 54 4.17 10.49 5.09
C LEU A 54 5.03 9.51 5.89
N VAL A 55 5.83 10.01 6.84
CA VAL A 55 6.63 9.15 7.72
C VAL A 55 5.74 8.34 8.68
N GLN A 56 4.65 8.93 9.17
CA GLN A 56 3.69 8.23 10.02
C GLN A 56 2.99 7.09 9.27
N ILE A 57 2.51 7.35 8.05
CA ILE A 57 1.89 6.33 7.19
C ILE A 57 2.85 5.15 6.96
N ARG A 58 4.11 5.42 6.59
CA ARG A 58 5.11 4.35 6.39
C ARG A 58 5.34 3.52 7.65
N LYS A 59 5.49 4.17 8.81
CA LYS A 59 5.68 3.49 10.10
C LYS A 59 4.48 2.64 10.48
N ALA A 60 3.27 3.18 10.31
CA ALA A 60 2.03 2.48 10.57
C ALA A 60 1.89 1.25 9.65
N MET A 61 2.27 1.38 8.38
CA MET A 61 2.20 0.28 7.43
C MET A 61 3.16 -0.87 7.79
N HIS A 62 4.41 -0.55 8.14
CA HIS A 62 5.36 -1.57 8.61
C HIS A 62 4.85 -2.36 9.82
N ARG A 63 4.22 -1.66 10.78
CA ARG A 63 3.61 -2.31 11.96
C ARG A 63 2.44 -3.20 11.55
N LYS A 64 1.55 -2.69 10.71
CA LYS A 64 0.38 -3.43 10.22
C LYS A 64 0.78 -4.71 9.45
N CYS A 65 1.79 -4.66 8.59
CA CYS A 65 2.31 -5.87 7.92
C CYS A 65 2.80 -6.93 8.92
N THR A 66 3.45 -6.49 10.01
CA THR A 66 3.93 -7.38 11.07
C THR A 66 2.76 -8.01 11.84
N GLU A 67 1.72 -7.23 12.16
CA GLU A 67 0.51 -7.69 12.83
C GLU A 67 -0.26 -8.73 12.00
N LEU A 68 -0.34 -8.50 10.69
CA LEU A 68 -0.97 -9.40 9.72
C LEU A 68 -0.13 -10.65 9.42
N LYS A 69 1.11 -10.71 9.94
CA LYS A 69 2.05 -11.83 9.71
C LYS A 69 2.29 -12.10 8.23
N LEU A 70 2.33 -11.03 7.42
CA LEU A 70 2.68 -11.13 6.02
C LEU A 70 4.10 -11.67 5.90
N ASP A 71 4.33 -12.50 4.89
CA ASP A 71 5.68 -12.96 4.59
C ASP A 71 6.52 -11.82 3.97
N GLY A 72 7.80 -12.09 3.70
CA GLY A 72 8.71 -11.08 3.18
C GLY A 72 8.31 -10.55 1.80
N GLU A 73 7.72 -11.38 0.94
CA GLU A 73 7.33 -11.00 -0.41
C GLU A 73 6.04 -10.15 -0.37
N ASP A 74 5.04 -10.60 0.39
CA ASP A 74 3.78 -9.89 0.58
C ASP A 74 4.00 -8.55 1.32
N THR A 75 4.89 -8.51 2.30
CA THR A 75 5.29 -7.27 2.99
C THR A 75 5.94 -6.29 2.02
N ALA A 76 6.88 -6.75 1.20
CA ALA A 76 7.54 -5.89 0.21
C ALA A 76 6.54 -5.38 -0.84
N SER A 77 5.60 -6.23 -1.27
CA SER A 77 4.53 -5.87 -2.20
C SER A 77 3.62 -4.79 -1.61
N ALA A 78 3.22 -4.92 -0.34
CA ALA A 78 2.39 -3.94 0.36
C ALA A 78 3.12 -2.58 0.53
N LEU A 79 4.39 -2.59 0.90
CA LEU A 79 5.16 -1.36 1.09
C LEU A 79 5.38 -0.62 -0.24
N SER A 80 5.71 -1.34 -1.32
CA SER A 80 5.81 -0.77 -2.68
C SER A 80 4.50 -0.12 -3.08
N TYR A 81 3.37 -0.79 -2.83
CA TYR A 81 2.05 -0.25 -3.13
C TYR A 81 1.73 1.02 -2.31
N ALA A 82 2.11 1.07 -1.03
CA ALA A 82 1.94 2.27 -0.20
C ALA A 82 2.70 3.47 -0.77
N GLU A 83 3.96 3.26 -1.18
CA GLU A 83 4.78 4.32 -1.77
C GLU A 83 4.23 4.81 -3.10
N GLU A 84 3.85 3.89 -4.00
CA GLU A 84 3.22 4.21 -5.27
C GLU A 84 1.91 5.00 -5.09
N LEU A 85 1.07 4.59 -4.14
CA LEU A 85 -0.20 5.25 -3.83
C LEU A 85 0.02 6.67 -3.31
N ILE A 86 0.94 6.85 -2.36
CA ILE A 86 1.29 8.15 -1.79
C ILE A 86 1.84 9.07 -2.88
N GLU A 87 2.78 8.58 -3.70
CA GLU A 87 3.36 9.36 -4.78
C GLU A 87 2.30 9.79 -5.80
N ALA A 88 1.38 8.90 -6.16
CA ALA A 88 0.26 9.21 -7.05
C ALA A 88 -0.67 10.27 -6.45
N ALA A 89 -1.00 10.17 -5.15
CA ALA A 89 -1.82 11.14 -4.45
C ALA A 89 -1.16 12.53 -4.40
N VAL A 90 0.14 12.58 -4.08
CA VAL A 90 0.93 13.82 -4.09
C VAL A 90 0.96 14.42 -5.50
N LYS A 91 1.19 13.62 -6.55
CA LYS A 91 1.15 14.12 -7.94
C LYS A 91 -0.23 14.68 -8.32
N ALA A 92 -1.31 14.06 -7.86
CA ALA A 92 -2.67 14.50 -8.14
C ALA A 92 -3.09 15.75 -7.34
N SER A 93 -2.50 15.99 -6.17
CA SER A 93 -2.83 17.16 -5.33
C SER A 93 -2.19 18.46 -5.81
N HIS A 94 -1.12 18.40 -6.61
CA HIS A 94 -0.55 19.58 -7.25
C HIS A 94 -1.39 19.93 -8.48
N PRO A 95 -1.96 21.16 -8.58
CA PRO A 95 -2.69 21.56 -9.77
C PRO A 95 -1.73 21.51 -10.97
N THR A 96 -2.10 20.71 -11.96
CA THR A 96 -1.45 20.75 -13.28
C THR A 96 -1.74 22.14 -13.84
N HIS A 97 -0.78 23.07 -13.73
CA HIS A 97 -0.82 24.30 -14.51
C HIS A 97 -0.78 23.89 -15.99
N GLN A 98 -1.95 23.87 -16.62
CA GLN A 98 -2.10 23.80 -18.08
C GLN A 98 -3.10 24.86 -18.51
#